data_AF-A0ABD5LGP7-F1
#
_entry.id   AF-A0ABD5LGP7-F1
#
_cell.length_a   1.000
_cell.length_b   1.000
_cell.length_c   1.000
_cell.angle_alpha   90.00
_cell.angle_beta   90.00
_cell.angle_gamma   90.00
#
_symmetry.space_group_name_H-M   'P 1'
#
loop_
_entity.id
_entity.type
_entity.pdbx_description
1 polymer ?
#
loop_
_entity_poly.entity_id
_entity_poly.type
_entity_poly.pdbx_seq_one_letter_code
_entity_poly.pdbx_strand_id
1 'polypeptide(L)'
;MLRVGEDRTNSSWESIVLHANAVENLAADLRRVIDSGSLPKLDASRTPVVEEWFIEKFVVPTLVGFIKYPGDCGERHGQRGSMSFTGPLQLFSLRQGVARSSHRWYSVGQPSPIAEDSLRRWSVGGEF
;
A
#
# COMPACT_ATOMS: atom_id res chain seq x y z
N MET A 1 -20.12 4.83 -8.38
CA MET A 1 -21.38 5.14 -9.07
C MET A 1 -21.37 4.36 -10.38
N LEU A 2 -22.31 3.43 -10.55
CA LEU A 2 -22.48 2.69 -11.81
C LEU A 2 -22.97 3.65 -12.89
N ARG A 3 -22.19 3.88 -13.94
CA ARG A 3 -22.61 4.62 -15.13
C ARG A 3 -23.07 3.60 -16.17
N VAL A 4 -24.38 3.45 -16.32
CA VAL A 4 -25.01 2.59 -17.32
C VAL A 4 -25.11 3.38 -18.63
N GLY A 5 -24.62 2.84 -19.74
CA GLY A 5 -24.78 3.42 -21.08
C GLY A 5 -23.52 4.00 -21.75
N GLU A 6 -22.31 3.62 -21.33
CA GLU A 6 -21.09 4.01 -22.07
C GLU A 6 -20.87 3.10 -23.30
N ASP A 7 -20.83 3.71 -24.49
CA ASP A 7 -20.74 3.06 -25.81
C ASP A 7 -19.41 2.31 -26.05
N ARG A 8 -18.44 2.44 -25.14
CA ARG A 8 -17.16 1.72 -25.16
C ARG A 8 -16.96 1.12 -23.78
N THR A 9 -17.01 -0.22 -23.69
CA THR A 9 -16.57 -1.02 -22.52
C THR A 9 -16.93 -0.39 -21.18
N ASN A 10 -18.10 -0.75 -20.64
CA ASN A 10 -18.64 -0.23 -19.38
C ASN A 10 -17.56 -0.08 -18.29
N SER A 11 -17.04 1.15 -18.13
CA SER A 11 -15.92 1.47 -17.23
C SER A 11 -16.25 1.18 -15.76
N SER A 12 -17.55 1.17 -15.45
CA SER A 12 -18.05 0.80 -14.12
C SER A 12 -17.99 -0.71 -13.89
N TRP A 13 -18.27 -1.52 -14.91
CA TRP A 13 -18.08 -2.97 -14.84
C TRP A 13 -16.61 -3.33 -14.63
N GLU A 14 -15.70 -2.73 -15.42
CA GLU A 14 -14.26 -2.94 -15.25
C GLU A 14 -13.79 -2.54 -13.85
N SER A 15 -14.25 -1.40 -13.35
CA SER A 15 -13.94 -0.94 -11.99
C SER A 15 -14.44 -1.91 -10.90
N ILE A 16 -15.63 -2.50 -11.08
CA ILE A 16 -16.17 -3.51 -10.16
C ILE A 16 -15.33 -4.78 -10.20
N VAL A 17 -15.00 -5.27 -11.39
CA VAL A 17 -14.16 -6.46 -11.56
C VAL A 17 -12.77 -6.25 -10.93
N LEU A 18 -12.16 -5.08 -11.17
CA LEU A 18 -10.88 -4.72 -10.56
C LEU A 18 -10.96 -4.70 -9.03
N HIS A 19 -12.03 -4.13 -8.47
CA HIS A 19 -12.24 -4.08 -7.04
C HIS A 19 -12.45 -5.48 -6.43
N ALA A 20 -13.30 -6.32 -7.06
CA ALA A 20 -13.54 -7.69 -6.62
C ALA A 20 -12.23 -8.50 -6.61
N ASN A 21 -11.45 -8.42 -7.70
CA ASN A 21 -10.14 -9.07 -7.79
C ASN A 21 -9.17 -8.56 -6.73
N ALA A 22 -9.17 -7.26 -6.42
CA ALA A 22 -8.31 -6.70 -5.37
C ALA A 22 -8.66 -7.26 -3.98
N VAL A 23 -9.96 -7.36 -3.67
CA VAL A 23 -10.46 -7.92 -2.41
C VAL A 23 -10.12 -9.42 -2.30
N GLU A 24 -10.32 -10.20 -3.36
CA GLU A 24 -9.97 -11.62 -3.38
C GLU A 24 -8.47 -11.85 -3.15
N ASN A 25 -7.63 -11.07 -3.84
CA ASN A 25 -6.17 -11.13 -3.67
C ASN A 25 -5.74 -10.75 -2.26
N LEU A 26 -6.33 -9.69 -1.69
CA LEU A 26 -6.08 -9.31 -0.30
C LEU A 26 -6.47 -10.43 0.66
N ALA A 27 -7.65 -11.01 0.50
CA ALA A 27 -8.13 -12.09 1.36
C ALA A 27 -7.25 -13.33 1.26
N ALA A 28 -6.74 -13.67 0.06
CA ALA A 28 -5.79 -14.76 -0.13
C ALA A 28 -4.45 -14.48 0.56
N ASP A 29 -3.94 -13.26 0.44
CA ASP A 29 -2.70 -12.83 1.09
C ASP A 29 -2.80 -12.89 2.62
N LEU A 30 -3.88 -12.35 3.20
CA LEU A 30 -4.07 -12.35 4.65
C LEU A 30 -4.27 -13.77 5.20
N ARG A 31 -5.00 -14.64 4.48
CA ARG A 31 -5.11 -16.06 4.85
C ARG A 31 -3.74 -16.75 4.88
N ARG A 32 -2.90 -16.55 3.86
CA ARG A 32 -1.54 -17.10 3.85
C ARG A 32 -0.70 -16.61 5.03
N VAL A 33 -0.84 -15.36 5.44
CA VAL A 33 -0.13 -14.83 6.61
C VAL A 33 -0.59 -15.54 7.88
N ILE A 34 -1.90 -15.73 8.04
CA ILE A 34 -2.47 -16.45 9.19
C ILE A 34 -2.03 -17.91 9.19
N ASP A 35 -2.18 -18.61 8.06
CA ASP A 35 -1.89 -20.03 7.93
C ASP A 35 -0.39 -20.33 8.10
N SER A 36 0.49 -19.47 7.60
CA SER A 36 1.94 -19.65 7.70
C SER A 36 2.54 -19.07 8.98
N GLY A 37 1.80 -18.22 9.71
CA GLY A 37 2.31 -17.46 10.86
C GLY A 37 3.45 -16.50 10.52
N SER A 38 3.64 -16.16 9.24
CA SER A 38 4.76 -15.33 8.78
C SER A 38 4.37 -14.38 7.66
N LEU A 39 5.11 -13.28 7.53
CA LEU A 39 4.94 -12.32 6.44
C LEU A 39 5.71 -12.77 5.19
N PRO A 40 5.21 -12.47 3.98
CA PRO A 40 5.85 -12.92 2.76
C PRO A 40 7.21 -12.25 2.57
N LYS A 41 8.15 -13.00 1.98
CA LYS A 41 9.40 -12.42 1.46
C LYS A 41 9.08 -11.73 0.14
N LEU A 42 9.24 -10.41 0.11
CA LEU A 42 8.94 -9.61 -1.07
C LEU A 42 10.11 -9.62 -2.05
N ASP A 43 9.79 -9.77 -3.34
CA ASP A 43 10.78 -9.69 -4.42
C ASP A 43 11.12 -8.22 -4.69
N ALA A 44 12.36 -7.83 -4.41
CA ALA A 44 12.84 -6.45 -4.57
C ALA A 44 12.78 -5.96 -6.01
N SER A 45 12.81 -6.86 -7.01
CA SER A 45 12.71 -6.49 -8.43
C SER A 45 11.28 -6.17 -8.88
N ARG A 46 10.27 -6.43 -8.04
CA ARG A 46 8.84 -6.30 -8.38
C ARG A 46 8.03 -5.52 -7.36
N THR A 47 8.56 -5.36 -6.15
CA THR A 47 7.87 -4.71 -5.03
C THR A 47 8.23 -3.24 -4.93
N PRO A 48 7.24 -2.32 -4.91
CA PRO A 48 7.49 -0.91 -4.65
C PRO A 48 8.00 -0.67 -3.22
N VAL A 49 8.91 0.28 -3.07
CA VAL A 49 9.45 0.69 -1.77
C VAL A 49 8.86 2.04 -1.40
N VAL A 50 8.37 2.21 -0.17
CA VAL A 50 7.95 3.52 0.36
C VAL A 50 9.05 4.08 1.26
N GLU A 51 9.63 5.20 0.86
CA GLU A 51 10.74 5.87 1.54
C GLU A 51 10.26 7.17 2.19
N GLU A 52 10.99 7.62 3.21
CA GLU A 52 10.68 8.81 4.01
C GLU A 52 9.21 8.81 4.43
N TRP A 53 8.73 7.66 4.91
CA TRP A 53 7.32 7.43 5.12
C TRP A 53 6.82 7.90 6.49
N PHE A 54 5.53 8.15 6.60
CA PHE A 54 4.76 8.24 7.85
C PHE A 54 3.33 7.72 7.63
N ILE A 55 2.58 7.48 8.70
CA ILE A 55 1.18 7.03 8.62
C ILE A 55 0.24 8.22 8.75
N GLU A 56 -0.54 8.51 7.70
CA GLU A 56 -1.65 9.47 7.75
C GLU A 56 -2.95 8.74 8.08
N LYS A 57 -3.84 9.39 8.84
CA LYS A 57 -5.08 8.81 9.37
C LYS A 57 -6.36 9.56 8.98
N PHE A 58 -6.28 10.65 8.22
CA PHE A 58 -7.40 11.56 8.01
C PHE A 58 -8.74 10.91 7.63
N VAL A 59 -8.71 9.78 6.89
CA VAL A 59 -9.92 8.99 6.55
C VAL A 59 -9.69 7.50 6.77
N VAL A 60 -8.53 6.99 6.35
CA VAL A 60 -8.09 5.60 6.46
C VAL A 60 -6.58 5.60 6.64
N PRO A 61 -6.00 4.65 7.40
CA PRO A 61 -4.55 4.61 7.58
C PRO A 61 -3.85 4.37 6.24
N THR A 62 -2.94 5.26 5.85
CA THR A 62 -2.13 5.15 4.62
C THR A 62 -0.67 5.46 4.92
N LEU A 63 0.24 4.86 4.16
CA LEU A 63 1.62 5.34 4.15
C LEU A 63 1.72 6.52 3.19
N VAL A 64 2.22 7.64 3.69
CA VAL A 64 2.58 8.82 2.89
C VAL A 64 4.09 8.90 2.81
N GLY A 65 4.65 9.00 1.61
CA GLY A 65 6.10 9.04 1.40
C GLY A 65 6.47 8.96 -0.09
N PHE A 66 7.76 8.76 -0.38
CA PHE A 66 8.25 8.59 -1.75
C PHE A 66 8.16 7.13 -2.18
N ILE A 67 7.23 6.82 -3.08
CA ILE A 67 7.04 5.46 -3.59
C ILE A 67 7.91 5.24 -4.83
N LYS A 68 8.88 4.32 -4.73
CA LYS A 68 9.75 3.89 -5.84
C LYS A 68 9.20 2.60 -6.43
N TYR A 69 8.86 2.60 -7.72
CA TYR A 69 8.39 1.41 -8.44
C TYR A 69 9.55 0.72 -9.18
N PRO A 70 9.68 -0.62 -9.10
CA PRO A 70 10.71 -1.32 -9.84
C PRO A 70 10.51 -1.23 -11.35
N GLY A 71 11.61 -1.06 -12.09
CA GLY A 71 11.59 -0.89 -13.54
C GLY A 71 11.22 0.54 -14.00
N ASP A 72 10.98 1.47 -13.08
CA ASP A 72 10.81 2.87 -13.43
C ASP A 72 12.17 3.53 -13.66
N CYS A 73 12.55 3.70 -14.92
CA CYS A 73 13.79 4.34 -15.35
C CYS A 73 13.70 5.88 -15.22
N GLY A 74 13.28 6.43 -14.08
CA GLY A 74 13.43 7.85 -13.71
C GLY A 74 12.82 8.94 -14.62
N GLU A 75 12.32 8.62 -15.82
CA GLU A 75 11.91 9.58 -16.84
C GLU A 75 10.44 10.00 -16.72
N ARG A 76 9.60 9.25 -15.97
CA ARG A 76 8.18 9.57 -15.76
C ARG A 76 7.85 10.08 -14.36
N HIS A 77 8.84 10.26 -13.49
CA HIS A 77 8.66 10.84 -12.16
C HIS A 77 9.39 12.19 -12.02
N GLY A 78 9.12 13.10 -12.95
CA GLY A 78 9.07 14.53 -12.61
C GLY A 78 7.74 14.77 -11.89
N GLN A 79 7.63 14.51 -10.59
CA GLN A 79 8.26 15.35 -9.58
C GLN A 79 9.12 14.55 -8.61
N ARG A 80 10.43 14.62 -8.82
CA ARG A 80 11.46 14.41 -7.79
C ARG A 80 11.20 15.43 -6.66
N GLY A 81 10.29 15.10 -5.74
CA GLY A 81 9.79 16.01 -4.70
C GLY A 81 8.32 15.85 -4.29
N SER A 82 7.53 14.99 -4.93
CA SER A 82 6.12 14.79 -4.52
C SER A 82 5.94 13.50 -3.73
N MET A 83 5.53 13.63 -2.48
CA MET A 83 5.06 12.50 -1.69
C MET A 83 3.78 11.94 -2.31
N SER A 84 3.68 10.61 -2.33
CA SER A 84 2.47 9.88 -2.72
C SER A 84 1.90 9.14 -1.52
N PHE A 85 0.72 8.56 -1.69
CA PHE A 85 0.06 7.76 -0.67
C PHE A 85 -0.22 6.36 -1.18
N THR A 86 -0.07 5.38 -0.31
CA THR A 86 -0.58 4.03 -0.59
C THR A 86 -2.10 4.04 -0.56
N GLY A 87 -2.71 2.96 -1.08
CA GLY A 87 -4.09 2.64 -0.69
C GLY A 87 -4.21 2.37 0.82
N PRO A 88 -5.44 2.21 1.33
CA PRO A 88 -5.70 1.94 2.75
C PRO A 88 -4.90 0.73 3.24
N LEU A 89 -4.14 0.92 4.31
CA LEU A 89 -3.35 -0.12 4.94
C LEU A 89 -4.27 -1.16 5.58
N GLN A 90 -3.99 -2.42 5.27
CA GLN A 90 -4.63 -3.60 5.84
C GLN A 90 -3.68 -4.33 6.77
N LEU A 91 -2.37 -4.23 6.52
CA LEU A 91 -1.30 -4.76 7.35
C LEU A 91 -0.09 -3.85 7.24
N PHE A 92 0.60 -3.62 8.35
CA PHE A 92 1.90 -2.96 8.38
C PHE A 92 2.77 -3.59 9.46
N SER A 93 4.00 -3.92 9.11
CA SER A 93 5.00 -4.47 10.02
C SER A 93 6.32 -3.77 9.80
N LEU A 94 6.65 -2.86 10.74
CA LEU A 94 7.92 -2.14 10.71
C LEU A 94 9.10 -3.09 10.85
N ARG A 95 9.01 -4.04 11.79
CA ARG A 95 10.08 -5.00 12.08
C ARG A 95 10.46 -5.86 10.87
N GLN A 96 9.49 -6.25 10.06
CA GLN A 96 9.71 -7.06 8.86
C GLN A 96 9.86 -6.21 7.60
N GLY A 97 9.73 -4.88 7.71
CA GLY A 97 9.88 -3.95 6.60
C GLY A 97 8.83 -4.12 5.50
N VAL A 98 7.58 -4.46 5.86
CA VAL A 98 6.52 -4.70 4.86
C VAL A 98 5.20 -4.03 5.21
N ALA A 99 4.46 -3.64 4.17
CA ALA A 99 3.10 -3.14 4.27
C ALA A 99 2.21 -3.76 3.19
N ARG A 100 0.93 -3.94 3.50
CA ARG A 100 -0.09 -4.40 2.55
C ARG A 100 -1.22 -3.38 2.52
N SER A 101 -1.42 -2.76 1.35
CA SER A 101 -2.64 -1.98 1.09
C SER A 101 -3.76 -2.90 0.62
N SER A 102 -4.90 -2.38 0.16
CA SER A 102 -5.91 -3.19 -0.53
C SER A 102 -5.41 -3.81 -1.84
N HIS A 103 -4.48 -3.17 -2.54
CA HIS A 103 -4.12 -3.56 -3.92
C HIS A 103 -2.78 -4.28 -4.06
N ARG A 104 -1.80 -4.01 -3.19
CA ARG A 104 -0.47 -4.62 -3.29
C ARG A 104 0.33 -4.57 -2.00
N TRP A 105 1.40 -5.37 -1.99
CA TRP A 105 2.49 -5.30 -1.03
C TRP A 105 3.44 -4.14 -1.35
N TYR A 106 4.06 -3.61 -0.30
CA TYR A 106 5.13 -2.63 -0.34
C TYR A 106 6.24 -3.07 0.61
N SER A 107 7.47 -2.78 0.21
CA SER A 107 8.60 -2.75 1.14
C SER A 107 8.62 -1.40 1.85
N VAL A 108 8.88 -1.42 3.15
CA VAL A 108 8.97 -0.24 3.99
C VAL A 108 10.43 0.17 4.08
N GLY A 109 10.76 1.32 3.50
CA GLY A 109 12.09 1.90 3.47
C GLY A 109 12.37 2.76 4.70
N GLN A 110 13.20 3.79 4.52
CA GLN A 110 13.59 4.68 5.60
C GLN A 110 12.38 5.48 6.13
N PRO A 111 12.18 5.57 7.46
CA PRO A 111 11.14 6.41 8.02
C PRO A 111 11.46 7.91 7.84
N SER A 112 10.42 8.74 7.74
CA SER A 112 10.55 10.19 7.93
C SER A 112 10.80 10.54 9.41
N PRO A 113 11.25 11.77 9.73
CA PRO A 113 11.40 12.21 11.12
C PRO A 113 10.13 12.17 11.96
N ILE A 114 8.95 12.17 11.33
CA ILE A 114 7.64 12.12 12.03
C ILE A 114 7.04 10.70 12.06
N ALA A 115 7.69 9.72 11.43
CA ALA A 115 7.15 8.38 11.26
C ALA A 115 6.84 7.71 12.60
N GLU A 116 7.74 7.82 13.58
CA GLU A 116 7.60 7.20 14.89
C GLU A 116 6.37 7.74 15.64
N ASP A 117 6.16 9.05 15.60
CA ASP A 117 5.01 9.67 16.21
C ASP A 117 3.70 9.31 15.49
N SER A 118 3.72 9.26 14.16
CA SER A 118 2.58 8.79 13.38
C SER A 118 2.23 7.32 13.68
N LEU A 119 3.25 6.49 13.92
CA LEU A 119 3.10 5.08 14.27
C LEU A 119 2.49 4.92 15.67
N ARG A 120 2.96 5.71 16.66
CA ARG A 120 2.37 5.76 18.01
C ARG A 120 0.88 6.05 17.97
N ARG A 121 0.50 7.04 17.17
CA ARG A 121 -0.91 7.41 17.02
C ARG A 121 -1.68 6.27 16.37
N TRP A 122 -1.05 5.48 15.50
CA TRP A 122 -1.65 4.35 14.77
C TRP A 122 -1.80 3.05 15.55
N SER A 123 -0.81 2.63 16.32
CA SER A 123 -0.88 1.41 17.11
C SER A 123 -1.98 1.50 18.17
N VAL A 124 -2.96 0.58 18.10
CA VAL A 124 -3.96 0.41 19.15
C VAL A 124 -3.29 -0.38 20.27
N GLY A 125 -2.55 0.33 21.12
CA GLY A 125 -1.72 -0.24 22.18
C GLY A 125 -0.38 0.48 22.21
N GLY A 126 -0.19 1.36 23.18
CA GLY A 126 1.05 2.11 23.38
C GLY A 126 2.15 1.25 24.00
N GLU A 127 2.62 0.22 23.31
CA GLU A 127 3.78 -0.55 23.74
C GLU A 127 4.82 -0.63 22.62
N PHE A 128 6.03 -0.18 22.98
CA PHE A 128 7.25 -0.16 22.19
C PHE A 128 8.16 -1.30 22.61
#